data_AF-A0A847PWA5-F1
#
_entry.id   AF-A0A847PWA5-F1
#
_cell.length_a   1.000
_cell.length_b   1.000
_cell.length_c   1.000
_cell.angle_alpha   90.00
_cell.angle_beta   90.00
_cell.angle_gamma   90.00
#
_symmetry.space_group_name_H-M   'P 1'
#
loop_
_entity.id
_entity.type
_entity.pdbx_description
1 polymer ?
#
loop_
_entity_poly.entity_id
_entity_poly.type
_entity_poly.pdbx_seq_one_letter_code
_entity_poly.pdbx_strand_id
1 'polypeptide(L)'
;MFGLIALLAAVVQAPAPMPEDFGHGLLALDREISGLLDCYLEAVPECPAGSDTPIRLWQLDFGWIRASSALLALEGVRPGDAGPAVAEALEEYLAACKRYLAVYGRVRVFYHGAGHPDSAMSVALEDELISADSAWLESGARLFGALNEEE
;
A
#
# COMPACT_ATOMS: atom_id res chain seq x y z
N MET A 1 -40.41 -40.60 6.45
CA MET A 1 -40.34 -39.56 5.40
C MET A 1 -39.84 -38.28 6.06
N PHE A 2 -38.53 -38.21 6.33
CA PHE A 2 -37.87 -37.15 7.11
C PHE A 2 -36.79 -36.43 6.28
N GLY A 3 -37.10 -36.17 5.01
CA GLY A 3 -36.16 -35.52 4.10
C GLY A 3 -36.90 -34.47 3.30
N LEU A 4 -37.02 -33.25 3.84
CA LEU A 4 -37.20 -32.03 3.03
C LEU A 4 -37.13 -30.70 3.82
N ILE A 5 -36.87 -30.68 5.12
CA ILE A 5 -36.85 -29.42 5.91
C ILE A 5 -35.42 -28.91 6.15
N ALA A 6 -34.38 -29.72 5.86
CA ALA A 6 -32.99 -29.29 6.01
C ALA A 6 -32.42 -28.55 4.77
N LEU A 7 -33.20 -28.37 3.70
CA LEU A 7 -32.71 -27.83 2.42
C LEU A 7 -33.03 -26.34 2.17
N LEU A 8 -33.60 -25.64 3.16
CA LEU A 8 -34.01 -24.22 3.03
C LEU A 8 -33.30 -23.28 4.02
N ALA A 9 -32.24 -23.76 4.68
CA ALA A 9 -31.37 -22.94 5.52
C ALA A 9 -30.09 -22.48 4.79
N ALA A 10 -29.97 -22.72 3.49
CA ALA A 10 -29.14 -21.90 2.62
C ALA A 10 -29.91 -20.60 2.32
N VAL A 11 -30.21 -19.85 3.37
CA VAL A 11 -30.45 -18.42 3.22
C VAL A 11 -29.17 -17.91 2.60
N VAL A 12 -29.29 -17.37 1.39
CA VAL A 12 -28.28 -16.52 0.77
C VAL A 12 -27.94 -15.47 1.83
N GLN A 13 -26.89 -15.72 2.61
CA GLN A 13 -26.21 -14.68 3.35
C GLN A 13 -25.59 -13.83 2.25
N ALA A 14 -26.33 -12.82 1.80
CA ALA A 14 -25.70 -11.69 1.15
C ALA A 14 -24.58 -11.25 2.10
N PRO A 15 -23.35 -11.08 1.60
CA PRO A 15 -22.24 -10.66 2.43
C PRO A 15 -22.67 -9.39 3.18
N ALA A 16 -22.49 -9.37 4.51
CA ALA A 16 -22.75 -8.16 5.27
C ALA A 16 -21.91 -7.02 4.69
N PRO A 17 -22.47 -5.80 4.58
CA PRO A 17 -21.74 -4.67 4.03
C PRO A 17 -20.43 -4.46 4.78
N MET A 18 -19.37 -4.10 4.07
CA MET A 18 -18.07 -3.83 4.69
C MET A 18 -18.22 -2.77 5.80
N PRO A 19 -17.51 -2.93 6.93
CA PRO A 19 -17.50 -1.90 7.96
C PRO A 19 -17.04 -0.55 7.38
N GLU A 20 -17.75 0.54 7.69
CA GLU A 20 -17.39 1.90 7.21
C GLU A 20 -15.94 2.26 7.55
N ASP A 21 -15.47 1.84 8.74
CA ASP A 21 -14.09 2.06 9.20
C ASP A 21 -13.04 1.36 8.31
N PHE A 22 -13.38 0.21 7.71
CA PHE A 22 -12.47 -0.52 6.83
C PHE A 22 -12.32 0.18 5.47
N GLY A 23 -13.43 0.61 4.86
CA GLY A 23 -13.40 1.35 3.60
C GLY A 23 -12.65 2.67 3.73
N HIS A 24 -12.90 3.42 4.82
CA HIS A 24 -12.14 4.64 5.11
C HIS A 24 -10.65 4.38 5.36
N GLY A 25 -10.31 3.32 6.09
CA GLY A 25 -8.92 2.92 6.32
C GLY A 25 -8.20 2.55 5.02
N LEU A 26 -8.87 1.80 4.13
CA LEU A 26 -8.30 1.37 2.84
C LEU A 26 -8.02 2.56 1.93
N LEU A 27 -8.97 3.50 1.81
CA LEU A 27 -8.77 4.73 1.03
C LEU A 27 -7.68 5.63 1.61
N ALA A 28 -7.57 5.69 2.94
CA ALA A 28 -6.50 6.42 3.59
C ALA A 28 -5.14 5.80 3.27
N LEU A 29 -5.00 4.47 3.37
CA LEU A 29 -3.78 3.78 2.99
C LEU A 29 -3.41 4.05 1.52
N ASP A 30 -4.36 3.87 0.61
CA ASP A 30 -4.12 4.05 -0.83
C ASP A 30 -3.61 5.46 -1.17
N ARG A 31 -4.22 6.47 -0.55
CA ARG A 31 -3.77 7.86 -0.65
C ARG A 31 -2.35 8.06 -0.13
N GLU A 32 -1.99 7.45 1.00
CA GLU A 32 -0.65 7.64 1.56
C GLU A 32 0.42 6.86 0.80
N ILE A 33 0.10 5.68 0.26
CA ILE A 33 1.01 4.89 -0.57
C ILE A 33 1.24 5.58 -1.92
N SER A 34 0.19 6.11 -2.56
CA SER A 34 0.32 6.81 -3.84
C SER A 34 1.23 8.04 -3.78
N GLY A 35 1.27 8.72 -2.63
CA GLY A 35 2.14 9.88 -2.42
C GLY A 35 3.62 9.57 -2.22
N LEU A 36 4.03 8.29 -2.12
CA LEU A 36 5.43 7.92 -1.90
C LEU A 36 6.31 8.34 -3.08
N LEU A 37 5.92 8.04 -4.31
CA LEU A 37 6.72 8.39 -5.49
C LEU A 37 6.91 9.90 -5.63
N ASP A 38 5.86 10.68 -5.36
CA ASP A 38 5.95 12.15 -5.36
C ASP A 38 6.96 12.64 -4.32
N CYS A 39 6.90 12.11 -3.10
CA CYS A 39 7.87 12.43 -2.05
C CYS A 39 9.30 12.05 -2.47
N TYR A 40 9.48 10.94 -3.20
CA TYR A 40 10.77 10.57 -3.76
C TYR A 40 11.28 11.62 -4.75
N LEU A 41 10.47 11.93 -5.77
CA LEU A 41 10.85 12.85 -6.85
C LEU A 41 11.16 14.26 -6.33
N GLU A 42 10.43 14.73 -5.32
CA GLU A 42 10.71 16.01 -4.66
C GLU A 42 12.01 15.96 -3.84
N ALA A 43 12.35 14.81 -3.28
CA ALA A 43 13.47 14.68 -2.36
C ALA A 43 14.83 14.39 -3.00
N VAL A 44 14.89 13.74 -4.18
CA VAL A 44 16.17 13.32 -4.80
C VAL A 44 17.11 14.51 -4.95
N PRO A 45 18.23 14.58 -4.20
CA PRO A 45 19.10 15.74 -4.21
C PRO A 45 19.78 15.90 -5.56
N GLU A 46 20.01 17.15 -5.96
CA GLU A 46 20.83 17.48 -7.12
C GLU A 46 22.30 17.05 -6.88
N CYS A 47 23.09 16.94 -7.96
CA CYS A 47 24.53 16.69 -7.87
C CYS A 47 25.30 17.90 -8.43
N PRO A 48 26.02 18.68 -7.59
CA PRO A 48 26.19 18.51 -6.14
C PRO A 48 24.94 18.87 -5.32
N ALA A 49 24.85 18.32 -4.10
CA ALA A 49 23.73 18.54 -3.20
C ALA A 49 23.54 20.04 -2.85
N GLY A 50 22.32 20.53 -3.01
CA GLY A 50 21.92 21.90 -2.66
C GLY A 50 21.85 22.15 -1.15
N SER A 51 21.87 23.41 -0.72
CA SER A 51 21.77 23.77 0.71
C SER A 51 20.44 23.37 1.36
N ASP A 52 19.41 23.12 0.56
CA ASP A 52 18.07 22.69 0.95
C ASP A 52 17.93 21.16 1.08
N THR A 53 18.98 20.39 0.77
CA THR A 53 18.99 18.92 0.86
C THR A 53 18.41 18.38 2.16
N PRO A 54 18.71 18.93 3.38
CA PRO A 54 18.09 18.43 4.61
C PRO A 54 16.56 18.52 4.63
N ILE A 55 15.99 19.59 4.06
CA ILE A 55 14.54 19.79 3.98
C ILE A 55 13.92 18.80 2.99
N ARG A 56 14.60 18.55 1.87
CA ARG A 56 14.18 17.59 0.85
C ARG A 56 14.22 16.15 1.40
N LEU A 57 15.28 15.77 2.11
CA LEU A 57 15.36 14.45 2.77
C LEU A 57 14.28 14.26 3.85
N TRP A 58 13.88 15.33 4.54
CA TRP A 58 12.76 15.27 5.48
C TRP A 58 11.43 14.90 4.79
N GLN A 59 11.24 15.23 3.52
CA GLN A 59 10.05 14.80 2.77
C GLN A 59 10.00 13.27 2.60
N LEU A 60 11.14 12.60 2.41
CA LEU A 60 11.21 11.13 2.40
C LEU A 60 10.76 10.56 3.75
N ASP A 61 11.26 11.11 4.84
CA ASP A 61 10.89 10.66 6.18
C ASP A 61 9.39 10.83 6.42
N PHE A 62 8.84 11.99 6.04
CA PHE A 62 7.44 12.32 6.23
C PHE A 62 6.51 11.42 5.41
N GLY A 63 6.81 11.19 4.13
CA GLY A 63 6.06 10.28 3.27
C GLY A 63 6.03 8.86 3.85
N TRP A 64 7.19 8.35 4.27
CA TRP A 64 7.28 7.02 4.88
C TRP A 64 6.48 6.91 6.18
N ILE A 65 6.56 7.90 7.07
CA ILE A 65 5.83 7.90 8.36
C ILE A 65 4.31 7.86 8.12
N ARG A 66 3.79 8.66 7.17
CA ARG A 66 2.36 8.70 6.87
C ARG A 66 1.87 7.36 6.31
N ALA A 67 2.55 6.83 5.30
CA ALA A 67 2.20 5.54 4.71
C ALA A 67 2.31 4.38 5.71
N SER A 68 3.38 4.35 6.52
CA SER A 68 3.55 3.36 7.59
C SER A 68 2.44 3.45 8.63
N SER A 69 2.02 4.66 9.02
CA SER A 69 0.96 4.85 10.01
C SER A 69 -0.40 4.41 9.48
N ALA A 70 -0.71 4.71 8.23
CA ALA A 70 -1.94 4.26 7.57
C ALA A 70 -1.98 2.73 7.44
N LEU A 71 -0.85 2.10 7.11
CA LEU A 71 -0.74 0.65 7.03
C LEU A 71 -0.95 -0.02 8.39
N LEU A 72 -0.33 0.52 9.45
CA LEU A 72 -0.51 0.06 10.83
C LEU A 72 -1.97 0.22 11.30
N ALA A 73 -2.65 1.29 10.89
CA ALA A 73 -4.05 1.51 11.24
C ALA A 73 -5.00 0.46 10.65
N LEU A 74 -4.60 -0.19 9.55
CA LEU A 74 -5.33 -1.31 8.96
C LEU A 74 -4.96 -2.67 9.56
N GLU A 75 -3.87 -2.76 10.34
CA GLU A 75 -3.51 -4.02 10.99
C GLU A 75 -4.56 -4.41 12.04
N GLY A 76 -5.17 -5.58 11.82
CA GLY A 76 -6.21 -6.12 12.71
C GLY A 76 -7.63 -5.74 12.32
N VAL A 77 -7.82 -4.84 11.35
CA VAL A 77 -9.12 -4.63 10.71
C VAL A 77 -9.35 -5.80 9.76
N ARG A 78 -10.44 -6.54 9.95
CA ARG A 78 -10.81 -7.62 9.05
C ARG A 78 -11.80 -7.10 8.02
N PRO A 79 -11.62 -7.41 6.73
CA PRO A 79 -12.74 -7.32 5.80
C PRO A 79 -13.82 -8.25 6.36
N GLY A 80 -15.04 -7.76 6.59
CA GLY A 80 -16.08 -8.47 7.35
C GLY A 80 -16.48 -9.81 6.75
N ASP A 81 -17.63 -9.88 6.09
CA ASP A 81 -18.08 -11.06 5.34
C ASP A 81 -17.65 -10.99 3.85
N ALA A 82 -16.53 -10.31 3.56
CA ALA A 82 -16.06 -10.14 2.18
C ALA A 82 -15.84 -11.49 1.50
N GLY A 83 -16.16 -11.58 0.22
CA GLY A 83 -16.00 -12.82 -0.53
C GLY A 83 -14.53 -13.26 -0.63
N PRO A 84 -14.28 -14.54 -0.95
CA PRO A 84 -12.92 -15.07 -1.02
C PRO A 84 -12.04 -14.33 -2.04
N ALA A 85 -12.64 -13.82 -3.13
CA ALA A 85 -11.91 -13.02 -4.12
C ALA A 85 -11.42 -11.67 -3.56
N VAL A 86 -12.27 -10.95 -2.82
CA VAL A 86 -11.87 -9.70 -2.15
C VAL A 86 -10.84 -9.96 -1.05
N ALA A 87 -11.00 -11.04 -0.28
CA ALA A 87 -10.04 -11.41 0.76
C ALA A 87 -8.64 -11.69 0.16
N GLU A 88 -8.56 -12.48 -0.91
CA GLU A 88 -7.31 -12.76 -1.62
C GLU A 88 -6.69 -11.48 -2.20
N ALA A 89 -7.48 -10.67 -2.92
CA ALA A 89 -6.99 -9.42 -3.50
C ALA A 89 -6.52 -8.41 -2.45
N LEU A 90 -7.16 -8.38 -1.27
CA LEU A 90 -6.74 -7.55 -0.15
C LEU A 90 -5.41 -8.01 0.43
N GLU A 91 -5.21 -9.31 0.60
CA GLU A 91 -3.93 -9.85 1.06
C GLU A 91 -2.79 -9.50 0.09
N GLU A 92 -3.03 -9.65 -1.22
CA GLU A 92 -2.07 -9.24 -2.26
C GLU A 92 -1.76 -7.73 -2.18
N TYR A 93 -2.79 -6.89 -2.07
CA TYR A 93 -2.65 -5.44 -1.98
C TYR A 93 -1.85 -5.00 -0.75
N LEU A 94 -2.17 -5.54 0.43
CA LEU A 94 -1.45 -5.21 1.66
C LEU A 94 0.00 -5.70 1.62
N ALA A 95 0.25 -6.86 1.00
CA ALA A 95 1.61 -7.36 0.78
C ALA A 95 2.40 -6.44 -0.17
N ALA A 96 1.77 -5.95 -1.24
CA ALA A 96 2.39 -5.00 -2.17
C ALA A 96 2.69 -3.66 -1.48
N CYS A 97 1.77 -3.12 -0.68
CA CYS A 97 1.98 -1.91 0.13
C CYS A 97 3.19 -2.08 1.07
N LYS A 98 3.28 -3.21 1.78
CA LYS A 98 4.41 -3.54 2.67
C LYS A 98 5.72 -3.59 1.91
N ARG A 99 5.74 -4.22 0.73
CA ARG A 99 6.93 -4.31 -0.12
C ARG A 99 7.36 -2.93 -0.60
N TYR A 100 6.43 -2.11 -1.08
CA TYR A 100 6.72 -0.77 -1.56
C TYR A 100 7.27 0.11 -0.44
N LEU A 101 6.62 0.11 0.73
CA LEU A 101 7.08 0.84 1.91
C LEU A 101 8.47 0.37 2.40
N ALA A 102 8.79 -0.92 2.28
CA ALA A 102 10.10 -1.46 2.63
C ALA A 102 11.19 -0.98 1.66
N VAL A 103 10.92 -0.98 0.35
CA VAL A 103 11.83 -0.44 -0.67
C VAL A 103 12.04 1.05 -0.44
N TYR A 104 10.96 1.81 -0.23
CA TYR A 104 11.00 3.23 0.10
C TYR A 104 11.83 3.51 1.36
N GLY A 105 11.69 2.67 2.39
CA GLY A 105 12.50 2.73 3.60
C GLY A 105 14.00 2.57 3.34
N ARG A 106 14.39 1.74 2.36
CA ARG A 106 15.80 1.63 1.93
C ARG A 106 16.28 2.90 1.23
N VAL A 107 15.46 3.46 0.33
CA VAL A 107 15.75 4.72 -0.36
C VAL A 107 16.01 5.84 0.66
N ARG A 108 15.12 5.99 1.65
CA ARG A 108 15.26 6.96 2.74
C ARG A 108 16.59 6.80 3.48
N VAL A 109 16.92 5.58 3.91
CA VAL A 109 18.17 5.30 4.64
C VAL A 109 19.39 5.59 3.77
N PHE A 110 19.34 5.24 2.49
CA PHE A 110 20.44 5.47 1.55
C PHE A 110 20.75 6.95 1.38
N TYR A 111 19.74 7.80 1.14
CA TYR A 111 19.94 9.23 0.92
C TYR A 111 20.27 10.02 2.20
N HIS A 112 19.97 9.49 3.38
CA HIS A 112 20.47 10.03 4.67
C HIS A 112 21.92 9.61 4.98
N GLY A 113 22.51 8.70 4.20
CA GLY A 113 23.87 8.22 4.41
C GLY A 113 24.91 9.34 4.28
N ALA A 114 25.99 9.25 5.08
CA ALA A 114 27.10 10.20 5.00
C ALA A 114 27.95 9.95 3.74
N GLY A 115 27.70 10.71 2.67
CA GLY A 115 28.47 10.64 1.44
C GLY A 115 27.68 11.13 0.22
N HIS A 116 28.35 11.30 -0.91
CA HIS A 116 27.64 11.44 -2.18
C HIS A 116 27.03 10.08 -2.55
N PRO A 117 25.74 10.03 -2.94
CA PRO A 117 25.11 8.78 -3.35
C PRO A 117 25.88 8.15 -4.52
N ASP A 118 26.22 6.87 -4.38
CA ASP A 118 26.80 6.08 -5.47
C ASP A 118 25.76 5.93 -6.58
N SER A 119 26.08 6.43 -7.79
CA SER A 119 25.16 6.41 -8.92
C SER A 119 24.66 5.00 -9.28
N ALA A 120 25.49 3.97 -9.10
CA ALA A 120 25.07 2.60 -9.38
C ALA A 120 24.02 2.11 -8.37
N MET A 121 24.19 2.47 -7.10
CA MET A 121 23.23 2.15 -6.04
C MET A 121 21.94 2.96 -6.19
N SER A 122 22.01 4.24 -6.57
CA SER A 122 20.83 5.06 -6.86
C SER A 122 19.96 4.42 -7.94
N VAL A 123 20.55 4.02 -9.07
CA VAL A 123 19.80 3.39 -10.17
C VAL A 123 19.16 2.07 -9.72
N ALA A 124 19.89 1.23 -8.98
CA ALA A 124 19.34 -0.03 -8.48
C ALA A 124 18.14 0.18 -7.55
N LEU A 125 18.21 1.20 -6.68
CA LEU A 125 17.10 1.56 -5.79
C LEU A 125 15.91 2.16 -6.55
N GLU A 126 16.15 2.95 -7.59
CA GLU A 126 15.11 3.47 -8.48
C GLU A 126 14.36 2.36 -9.22
N ASP A 127 15.10 1.39 -9.78
CA ASP A 127 14.51 0.23 -10.45
C ASP A 127 13.63 -0.59 -9.49
N GLU A 128 14.11 -0.82 -8.26
CA GLU A 128 13.34 -1.49 -7.22
C GLU A 128 12.10 -0.69 -6.81
N LEU A 129 12.21 0.63 -6.71
CA LEU A 129 11.11 1.52 -6.34
C LEU A 129 10.00 1.49 -7.39
N ILE A 130 10.36 1.65 -8.66
CA ILE A 130 9.45 1.59 -9.80
C ILE A 130 8.78 0.21 -9.91
N SER A 131 9.55 -0.86 -9.70
CA SER A 131 9.00 -2.23 -9.70
C SER A 131 7.99 -2.44 -8.58
N ALA A 132 8.25 -1.89 -7.39
CA ALA A 132 7.33 -2.02 -6.26
C ALA A 132 6.08 -1.16 -6.42
N ASP A 133 6.22 0.05 -6.96
CA ASP A 133 5.11 0.94 -7.32
C ASP A 133 4.17 0.27 -8.34
N SER A 134 4.74 -0.29 -9.41
CA SER A 134 3.98 -1.01 -10.44
C SER A 134 3.22 -2.20 -9.86
N ALA A 135 3.86 -2.99 -8.99
CA ALA A 135 3.21 -4.13 -8.35
C ALA A 135 2.07 -3.70 -7.41
N TRP A 136 2.23 -2.58 -6.69
CA TRP A 136 1.17 -1.99 -5.88
C TRP A 136 -0.01 -1.54 -6.74
N LEU A 137 0.24 -0.81 -7.84
CA LEU A 137 -0.81 -0.39 -8.78
C LEU A 137 -1.60 -1.59 -9.35
N GLU A 138 -0.89 -2.65 -9.76
CA GLU A 138 -1.53 -3.88 -10.26
C GLU A 138 -2.41 -4.54 -9.19
N SER A 139 -1.91 -4.65 -7.95
CA SER A 139 -2.68 -5.22 -6.84
C SER A 139 -3.89 -4.36 -6.46
N GLY A 140 -3.76 -3.03 -6.53
CA GLY A 140 -4.84 -2.08 -6.26
C GLY A 140 -5.95 -2.22 -7.31
N ALA A 141 -5.58 -2.30 -8.59
CA ALA A 141 -6.55 -2.52 -9.67
C ALA A 141 -7.36 -3.82 -9.47
N ARG A 142 -6.72 -4.90 -9.00
CA ARG A 142 -7.42 -6.16 -8.68
C ARG A 142 -8.36 -6.01 -7.49
N LEU A 143 -7.90 -5.42 -6.39
CA LEU A 143 -8.70 -5.25 -5.18
C LEU A 143 -9.92 -4.36 -5.44
N PHE A 144 -9.71 -3.17 -5.99
CA PHE A 144 -10.81 -2.24 -6.26
C PHE A 144 -11.74 -2.75 -7.36
N GLY A 145 -11.24 -3.57 -8.30
CA GLY A 145 -12.06 -4.32 -9.24
C GLY A 145 -12.98 -5.31 -8.53
N ALA A 146 -12.42 -6.17 -7.67
CA ALA A 146 -13.18 -7.16 -6.91
C ALA A 146 -14.24 -6.53 -5.98
N LEU A 147 -13.90 -5.40 -5.34
CA LEU A 147 -14.84 -4.64 -4.50
C LEU A 147 -16.03 -4.10 -5.29
N ASN A 148 -15.79 -3.59 -6.51
CA ASN A 148 -16.87 -3.09 -7.38
C ASN A 148 -17.76 -4.20 -7.94
N GLU A 149 -17.29 -5.44 -8.00
CA GLU A 149 -18.07 -6.60 -8.46
C GLU A 149 -18.97 -7.19 -7.35
N GLU A 150 -18.67 -6.91 -6.08
CA GLU A 150 -19.48 -7.35 -4.92
C GLU A 150 -20.63 -6.38 -4.55
N GLU A 151 -20.61 -5.13 -5.04
CA GLU A 151 -21.70 -4.13 -4.91
C GLU A 151 -22.89 -4.39 -5.86
#